data_AF-A0A8T1WU29-F1
#
_entry.id   AF-A0A8T1WU29-F1
#
_cell.length_a   1.000
_cell.length_b   1.000
_cell.length_c   1.000
_cell.angle_alpha   90.00
_cell.angle_beta   90.00
_cell.angle_gamma   90.00
#
_symmetry.space_group_name_H-M   'P 1'
#
loop_
_entity.id
_entity.type
_entity.pdbx_description
1 polymer ?
#
loop_
_entity_poly.entity_id
_entity_poly.type
_entity_poly.pdbx_seq_one_letter_code
_entity_poly.pdbx_strand_id
1 'polypeptide(L)'
;MSLESVFPLVQQRVDSLQHAQPTRQALDAFYFHCAQQAEQKNLSGEFRLEVLRYFDHKLFVTGENEPFVMGKTLNEAVFGSVIKLHLSGGDTEAAWLLIKKLKGAMQGHGGEKTKLHFRTVSPLLEHECKHGQFPSAYARWQQLRNQNVEWTSAMEDVLVQMVVACIKHHDGQPEKYMVPESDGSESHFHAQMASLLHDLQIVCREVTPSNAQRVWQAFRDAEYKVEIMSSDAQMRPSCPSCGHSLLKQGLTEEEREQMLIAIETRQTKAGREKTVKPYLEPFRDWLMLRHQNFVLENLATESKAGRPLHYVLDGPNIAYVNQNFDDGTYRIDHVDAVARELQEQGHLVSITVPSVYLNEKFVVRIRTKKTKAGRRQGKYITRERTPAETAILKRWEEENIVFSCRTDFLSDDLFWLYASVLLGREGRVVTNDQGRDHMFAMLNGYTSTSATKRKDNSTSAIPMDLIIRWKELTNVNIEMQHQDIDDGSLAAGEMIPIEQIKLLHPLPFSRVPQVTAPDHFHIPIAEHANQNEHPNQNSPPRKHTKWLCAHRTETAN
;
A
#
# COMPACT_ATOMS: atom_id res chain seq x y z
N MET A 1 -42.90 14.92 -7.09
CA MET A 1 -43.62 13.94 -7.93
C MET A 1 -43.36 12.56 -7.34
N SER A 2 -44.36 11.68 -7.26
CA SER A 2 -44.14 10.30 -6.80
C SER A 2 -43.38 9.51 -7.87
N LEU A 3 -42.69 8.43 -7.50
CA LEU A 3 -41.93 7.62 -8.47
C LEU A 3 -42.87 6.97 -9.49
N GLU A 4 -44.07 6.60 -9.07
CA GLU A 4 -45.14 6.05 -9.92
C GLU A 4 -45.58 7.06 -10.99
N SER A 5 -45.64 8.35 -10.65
CA SER A 5 -45.96 9.42 -11.62
C SER A 5 -44.80 9.73 -12.59
N VAL A 6 -43.56 9.45 -12.17
CA VAL A 6 -42.34 9.68 -12.96
C VAL A 6 -42.05 8.51 -13.90
N PHE A 7 -42.45 7.28 -13.54
CA PHE A 7 -42.15 6.07 -14.29
C PHE A 7 -42.65 6.10 -15.75
N PRO A 8 -43.89 6.53 -16.07
CA PRO A 8 -44.33 6.68 -17.45
C PRO A 8 -43.50 7.69 -18.26
N LEU A 9 -43.04 8.76 -17.63
CA LEU A 9 -42.17 9.76 -18.27
C LEU A 9 -40.79 9.18 -18.59
N VAL A 10 -40.27 8.32 -17.72
CA VAL A 10 -39.01 7.59 -17.95
C VAL A 10 -39.18 6.62 -19.12
N GLN A 11 -40.28 5.85 -19.15
CA GLN A 11 -40.57 4.92 -20.24
C GLN A 11 -40.65 5.64 -21.59
N GLN A 12 -41.44 6.71 -21.67
CA GLN A 12 -41.57 7.53 -22.88
C GLN A 12 -40.23 8.10 -23.35
N ARG A 13 -39.35 8.47 -22.40
CA ARG A 13 -38.03 9.02 -22.70
C ARG A 13 -37.05 7.98 -23.23
N VAL A 14 -37.14 6.74 -22.75
CA VAL A 14 -36.36 5.61 -23.27
C VAL A 14 -36.81 5.24 -24.69
N ASP A 15 -38.12 5.22 -24.93
CA ASP A 15 -38.70 4.87 -26.23
C ASP A 15 -38.42 5.93 -27.31
N SER A 16 -38.27 7.21 -26.93
CA SER A 16 -38.09 8.33 -27.88
C SER A 16 -36.64 8.70 -28.20
N LEU A 17 -35.67 8.29 -27.38
CA LEU A 17 -34.26 8.70 -27.49
C LEU A 17 -33.32 7.54 -27.20
N GLN A 18 -33.24 6.58 -28.13
CA GLN A 18 -32.18 5.57 -28.12
C GLN A 18 -30.83 6.31 -28.21
N HIS A 19 -29.98 6.17 -27.17
CA HIS A 19 -28.58 6.61 -27.10
C HIS A 19 -28.24 8.05 -26.63
N ALA A 20 -29.16 8.82 -26.03
CA ALA A 20 -28.83 10.16 -25.50
C ALA A 20 -28.30 10.13 -24.04
N GLN A 21 -27.16 10.81 -23.77
CA GLN A 21 -26.57 10.95 -22.41
C GLN A 21 -27.55 11.48 -21.33
N PRO A 22 -28.45 12.44 -21.62
CA PRO A 22 -29.43 12.90 -20.63
C PRO A 22 -30.45 11.82 -20.20
N THR A 23 -30.78 10.88 -21.08
CA THR A 23 -31.69 9.78 -20.76
C THR A 23 -31.01 8.76 -19.83
N ARG A 24 -29.69 8.55 -19.98
CA ARG A 24 -28.91 7.73 -19.03
C ARG A 24 -28.92 8.31 -17.62
N GLN A 25 -28.66 9.60 -17.47
CA GLN A 25 -28.67 10.28 -16.17
C GLN A 25 -30.06 10.25 -15.51
N ALA A 26 -31.13 10.37 -16.31
CA ALA A 26 -32.50 10.27 -15.81
C ALA A 26 -32.82 8.85 -15.28
N LEU A 27 -32.35 7.81 -15.99
CA LEU A 27 -32.47 6.42 -15.52
C LEU A 27 -31.67 6.18 -14.24
N ASP A 28 -30.44 6.68 -14.17
CA ASP A 28 -29.61 6.56 -12.96
C ASP A 28 -30.33 7.14 -11.74
N ALA A 29 -30.82 8.38 -11.87
CA ALA A 29 -31.54 9.06 -10.80
C ALA A 29 -32.84 8.32 -10.43
N PHE A 30 -33.62 7.87 -11.42
CA PHE A 30 -34.86 7.14 -11.19
C PHE A 30 -34.62 5.84 -10.41
N TYR A 31 -33.73 4.98 -10.90
CA TYR A 31 -33.44 3.71 -10.24
C TYR A 31 -32.77 3.90 -8.87
N PHE A 32 -31.91 4.91 -8.71
CA PHE A 32 -31.34 5.27 -7.42
C PHE A 32 -32.42 5.61 -6.39
N HIS A 33 -33.40 6.45 -6.76
CA HIS A 33 -34.51 6.80 -5.86
C HIS A 33 -35.45 5.63 -5.60
N CYS A 34 -35.72 4.77 -6.59
CA CYS A 34 -36.45 3.52 -6.38
C CYS A 34 -35.75 2.64 -5.34
N ALA A 35 -34.44 2.43 -5.48
CA ALA A 35 -33.66 1.64 -4.53
C ALA A 35 -33.68 2.26 -3.11
N GLN A 36 -33.54 3.58 -3.01
CA GLN A 36 -33.60 4.31 -1.74
C GLN A 36 -34.97 4.16 -1.04
N GLN A 37 -36.08 4.33 -1.79
CA GLN A 37 -37.41 4.16 -1.23
C GLN A 37 -37.70 2.70 -0.84
N ALA A 38 -37.19 1.73 -1.62
CA ALA A 38 -37.33 0.32 -1.30
C ALA A 38 -36.58 -0.08 -0.02
N GLU A 39 -35.35 0.42 0.17
CA GLU A 39 -34.59 0.23 1.42
C GLU A 39 -35.33 0.82 2.64
N GLN A 40 -36.01 1.96 2.46
CA GLN A 40 -36.82 2.61 3.49
C GLN A 40 -38.22 2.00 3.67
N LYS A 41 -38.55 0.92 2.95
CA LYS A 41 -39.90 0.29 2.92
C LYS A 41 -41.03 1.24 2.50
N ASN A 42 -40.70 2.28 1.73
CA ASN A 42 -41.62 3.29 1.22
C ASN A 42 -42.05 3.03 -0.23
N LEU A 43 -41.50 2.00 -0.88
CA LEU A 43 -41.87 1.60 -2.24
C LEU A 43 -42.85 0.42 -2.20
N SER A 44 -43.96 0.50 -2.94
CA SER A 44 -44.93 -0.60 -2.99
C SER A 44 -44.33 -1.85 -3.67
N GLY A 45 -44.69 -3.03 -3.19
CA GLY A 45 -44.19 -4.30 -3.74
C GLY A 45 -44.59 -4.53 -5.20
N GLU A 46 -45.81 -4.10 -5.58
CA GLU A 46 -46.31 -4.19 -6.96
C GLU A 46 -45.51 -3.29 -7.90
N PHE A 47 -45.29 -2.03 -7.52
CA PHE A 47 -44.52 -1.08 -8.32
C PHE A 47 -43.04 -1.50 -8.42
N ARG A 48 -42.45 -2.03 -7.35
CA ARG A 48 -41.10 -2.62 -7.38
C ARG A 48 -40.98 -3.71 -8.45
N LEU A 49 -41.93 -4.64 -8.50
CA LEU A 49 -41.94 -5.72 -9.49
C LEU A 49 -42.16 -5.19 -10.92
N GLU A 50 -42.97 -4.15 -11.07
CA GLU A 50 -43.17 -3.48 -12.36
C GLU A 50 -41.87 -2.84 -12.88
N VAL A 51 -41.15 -2.12 -12.02
CA VAL A 51 -39.86 -1.51 -12.35
C VAL A 51 -38.81 -2.57 -12.70
N LEU A 52 -38.73 -3.67 -11.93
CA LEU A 52 -37.81 -4.79 -12.21
C LEU A 52 -38.14 -5.48 -13.54
N ARG A 53 -39.42 -5.72 -13.83
CA ARG A 53 -39.85 -6.30 -15.12
C ARG A 53 -39.48 -5.39 -16.28
N TYR A 54 -39.69 -4.08 -16.14
CA TYR A 54 -39.30 -3.14 -17.18
C TYR A 54 -37.79 -3.17 -17.44
N PHE A 55 -36.97 -3.24 -16.38
CA PHE A 55 -35.52 -3.39 -16.54
C PHE A 55 -35.16 -4.63 -17.38
N ASP A 56 -35.65 -5.80 -16.99
CA ASP A 56 -35.31 -7.07 -17.66
C ASP A 56 -35.80 -7.14 -19.12
N HIS A 57 -36.99 -6.60 -19.41
CA HIS A 57 -37.60 -6.74 -20.74
C HIS A 57 -37.25 -5.61 -21.71
N LYS A 58 -36.88 -4.43 -21.20
CA LYS A 58 -36.70 -3.22 -22.03
C LYS A 58 -35.33 -2.59 -21.91
N LEU A 59 -34.62 -2.75 -20.80
CA LEU A 59 -33.30 -2.10 -20.60
C LEU A 59 -32.14 -3.09 -20.74
N PHE A 60 -32.34 -4.35 -20.35
CA PHE A 60 -31.31 -5.38 -20.34
C PHE A 60 -31.70 -6.63 -21.14
N VAL A 61 -31.74 -6.47 -22.47
CA VAL A 61 -32.07 -7.55 -23.43
C VAL A 61 -30.78 -8.09 -24.04
N THR A 62 -30.41 -9.33 -23.69
CA THR A 62 -29.23 -10.00 -24.25
C THR A 62 -29.56 -10.57 -25.64
N GLY A 63 -29.26 -9.82 -26.71
CA GLY A 63 -29.44 -10.23 -28.11
C GLY A 63 -28.21 -9.94 -29.00
N GLU A 64 -28.18 -10.50 -30.22
CA GLU A 64 -26.99 -10.57 -31.09
C GLU A 64 -26.37 -9.22 -31.52
N ASN A 65 -27.07 -8.08 -31.39
CA ASN A 65 -26.57 -6.80 -31.89
C ASN A 65 -26.16 -5.76 -30.82
N GLU A 66 -26.81 -5.64 -29.66
CA GLU A 66 -26.33 -4.82 -28.51
C GLU A 66 -26.99 -5.31 -27.19
N PRO A 67 -26.25 -5.68 -26.13
CA PRO A 67 -26.83 -6.16 -24.87
C PRO A 67 -27.44 -5.06 -24.00
N PHE A 68 -27.27 -3.79 -24.37
CA PHE A 68 -27.73 -2.63 -23.60
C PHE A 68 -28.49 -1.65 -24.50
N VAL A 69 -29.78 -1.46 -24.22
CA VAL A 69 -30.66 -0.59 -25.02
C VAL A 69 -30.22 0.89 -25.00
N MET A 70 -29.44 1.28 -23.98
CA MET A 70 -28.97 2.66 -23.82
C MET A 70 -27.58 2.93 -24.41
N GLY A 71 -27.01 2.03 -25.22
CA GLY A 71 -25.77 2.23 -25.99
C GLY A 71 -24.59 1.37 -25.53
N LYS A 72 -23.45 1.55 -26.21
CA LYS A 72 -22.29 0.63 -26.20
C LYS A 72 -21.57 0.45 -24.86
N THR A 73 -21.73 1.37 -23.91
CA THR A 73 -21.07 1.28 -22.59
C THR A 73 -22.05 0.94 -21.48
N LEU A 74 -21.61 0.03 -20.60
CA LEU A 74 -22.34 -0.44 -19.43
C LEU A 74 -22.66 0.72 -18.46
N ASN A 75 -23.89 0.77 -17.97
CA ASN A 75 -24.31 1.71 -16.94
C ASN A 75 -24.40 1.03 -15.56
N GLU A 76 -23.27 0.85 -14.88
CA GLU A 76 -23.18 0.12 -13.61
C GLU A 76 -24.04 0.70 -12.47
N ALA A 77 -24.35 2.00 -12.49
CA ALA A 77 -25.13 2.64 -11.42
C ALA A 77 -26.57 2.10 -11.36
N VAL A 78 -27.19 1.88 -12.53
CA VAL A 78 -28.52 1.25 -12.61
C VAL A 78 -28.45 -0.19 -12.12
N PHE A 79 -27.44 -0.98 -12.51
CA PHE A 79 -27.30 -2.36 -12.05
C PHE A 79 -27.17 -2.46 -10.52
N GLY A 80 -26.35 -1.61 -9.90
CA GLY A 80 -26.26 -1.54 -8.44
C GLY A 80 -27.61 -1.23 -7.77
N SER A 81 -28.41 -0.34 -8.38
CA SER A 81 -29.74 0.01 -7.89
C SER A 81 -30.76 -1.12 -8.08
N VAL A 82 -30.72 -1.83 -9.22
CA VAL A 82 -31.59 -3.00 -9.49
C VAL A 82 -31.27 -4.16 -8.56
N ILE A 83 -29.98 -4.39 -8.27
CA ILE A 83 -29.56 -5.37 -7.25
C ILE A 83 -30.19 -5.02 -5.90
N LYS A 84 -30.10 -3.76 -5.45
CA LYS A 84 -30.77 -3.29 -4.22
C LYS A 84 -32.29 -3.50 -4.25
N LEU A 85 -32.94 -3.29 -5.40
CA LEU A 85 -34.38 -3.54 -5.57
C LEU A 85 -34.74 -5.03 -5.42
N HIS A 86 -33.97 -5.95 -5.99
CA HIS A 86 -34.17 -7.39 -5.76
C HIS A 86 -33.99 -7.73 -4.27
N LEU A 87 -32.92 -7.24 -3.64
CA LEU A 87 -32.62 -7.50 -2.24
C LEU A 87 -33.68 -6.94 -1.29
N SER A 88 -34.28 -5.79 -1.61
CA SER A 88 -35.36 -5.19 -0.79
C SER A 88 -36.61 -6.06 -0.69
N GLY A 89 -36.84 -6.97 -1.66
CA GLY A 89 -37.91 -7.96 -1.58
C GLY A 89 -37.45 -9.37 -1.23
N GLY A 90 -36.20 -9.55 -0.80
CA GLY A 90 -35.65 -10.84 -0.42
C GLY A 90 -35.22 -11.74 -1.59
N ASP A 91 -35.25 -11.24 -2.84
CA ASP A 91 -34.96 -12.00 -4.05
C ASP A 91 -33.44 -12.14 -4.31
N THR A 92 -32.70 -12.69 -3.33
CA THR A 92 -31.23 -12.77 -3.34
C THR A 92 -30.68 -13.54 -4.54
N GLU A 93 -31.32 -14.64 -4.94
CA GLU A 93 -30.90 -15.42 -6.11
C GLU A 93 -31.10 -14.66 -7.42
N ALA A 94 -32.16 -13.86 -7.53
CA ALA A 94 -32.40 -13.03 -8.71
C ALA A 94 -31.32 -11.94 -8.84
N ALA A 95 -30.92 -11.32 -7.72
CA ALA A 95 -29.82 -10.37 -7.68
C ALA A 95 -28.49 -11.02 -8.12
N TRP A 96 -28.19 -12.24 -7.67
CA TRP A 96 -26.99 -12.96 -8.08
C TRP A 96 -27.02 -13.40 -9.56
N LEU A 97 -28.18 -13.85 -10.03
CA LEU A 97 -28.39 -14.18 -11.44
C LEU A 97 -28.16 -12.95 -12.34
N LEU A 98 -28.60 -11.77 -11.91
CA LEU A 98 -28.34 -10.51 -12.62
C LEU A 98 -26.83 -10.22 -12.73
N ILE A 99 -26.06 -10.41 -11.66
CA ILE A 99 -24.59 -10.28 -11.70
C ILE A 99 -23.97 -11.28 -12.68
N LYS A 100 -24.43 -12.54 -12.69
CA LYS A 100 -23.96 -13.55 -13.66
C LYS A 100 -24.29 -13.17 -15.10
N LYS A 101 -25.51 -12.73 -15.38
CA LYS A 101 -25.94 -12.27 -16.71
C LYS A 101 -25.10 -11.07 -17.16
N LEU A 102 -24.90 -10.09 -16.26
CA LEU A 102 -24.08 -8.92 -16.53
C LEU A 102 -22.64 -9.31 -16.92
N LYS A 103 -22.03 -10.24 -16.16
CA LYS A 103 -20.69 -10.77 -16.49
C LYS A 103 -20.65 -11.46 -17.85
N GLY A 104 -21.66 -12.29 -18.16
CA GLY A 104 -21.75 -12.96 -19.47
C GLY A 104 -21.82 -11.96 -20.63
N ALA A 105 -22.62 -10.90 -20.48
CA ALA A 105 -22.73 -9.84 -21.48
C ALA A 105 -21.41 -9.08 -21.69
N MET A 106 -20.62 -8.87 -20.62
CA MET A 106 -19.31 -8.21 -20.71
C MET A 106 -18.23 -9.09 -21.35
N GLN A 107 -18.33 -10.42 -21.28
CA GLN A 107 -17.36 -11.35 -21.88
C GLN A 107 -17.60 -11.59 -23.38
N GLY A 108 -18.84 -11.42 -23.87
CA GLY A 108 -19.22 -11.65 -25.27
C GLY A 108 -18.79 -10.55 -26.25
N HIS A 109 -18.37 -9.38 -25.77
CA HIS A 109 -17.83 -8.31 -26.59
C HIS A 109 -16.31 -8.39 -26.60
N GLY A 110 -15.71 -8.85 -27.71
CA GLY A 110 -14.28 -9.14 -27.89
C GLY A 110 -13.29 -7.97 -27.79
N GLY A 111 -13.44 -7.08 -26.81
CA GLY A 111 -12.46 -6.11 -26.35
C GLY A 111 -12.19 -6.31 -24.85
N GLU A 112 -11.02 -5.90 -24.38
CA GLU A 112 -10.51 -5.91 -22.99
C GLU A 112 -11.49 -6.36 -21.88
N LYS A 113 -11.05 -7.34 -21.07
CA LYS A 113 -11.73 -7.82 -19.84
C LYS A 113 -12.13 -6.63 -18.94
N THR A 114 -13.31 -6.09 -19.15
CA THR A 114 -13.79 -4.92 -18.41
C THR A 114 -14.14 -5.40 -17.01
N LYS A 115 -13.53 -4.77 -16.00
CA LYS A 115 -13.69 -5.13 -14.58
C LYS A 115 -15.00 -4.54 -14.06
N LEU A 116 -15.75 -5.30 -13.26
CA LEU A 116 -16.90 -4.77 -12.53
C LEU A 116 -16.41 -3.96 -11.34
N HIS A 117 -17.02 -2.79 -11.10
CA HIS A 117 -16.76 -2.07 -9.86
C HIS A 117 -17.37 -2.80 -8.66
N PHE A 118 -16.63 -2.79 -7.55
CA PHE A 118 -17.09 -3.43 -6.32
C PHE A 118 -18.43 -2.91 -5.82
N ARG A 119 -18.68 -1.60 -5.95
CA ARG A 119 -19.96 -0.95 -5.58
C ARG A 119 -21.19 -1.59 -6.22
N THR A 120 -21.03 -2.27 -7.35
CA THR A 120 -22.11 -2.95 -8.07
C THR A 120 -22.47 -4.26 -7.38
N VAL A 121 -21.49 -4.98 -6.84
CA VAL A 121 -21.67 -6.31 -6.22
C VAL A 121 -21.76 -6.25 -4.69
N SER A 122 -21.24 -5.19 -4.08
CA SER A 122 -21.15 -5.04 -2.62
C SER A 122 -22.50 -5.09 -1.89
N PRO A 123 -23.62 -4.55 -2.43
CA PRO A 123 -24.91 -4.60 -1.73
C PRO A 123 -25.40 -6.03 -1.46
N LEU A 124 -25.06 -6.98 -2.34
CA LEU A 124 -25.40 -8.39 -2.17
C LEU A 124 -24.69 -8.99 -0.95
N LEU A 125 -23.37 -8.78 -0.87
CA LEU A 125 -22.55 -9.28 0.23
C LEU A 125 -23.00 -8.68 1.56
N GLU A 126 -23.27 -7.38 1.58
CA GLU A 126 -23.81 -6.69 2.76
C GLU A 126 -25.15 -7.26 3.20
N HIS A 127 -26.07 -7.49 2.24
CA HIS A 127 -27.39 -8.04 2.52
C HIS A 127 -27.27 -9.43 3.14
N GLU A 128 -26.51 -10.34 2.54
CA GLU A 128 -26.33 -11.69 3.08
C GLU A 128 -25.70 -11.68 4.47
N CYS A 129 -24.68 -10.85 4.69
CA CYS A 129 -24.06 -10.70 6.00
C CYS A 129 -25.05 -10.17 7.06
N LYS A 130 -25.90 -9.20 6.70
CA LYS A 130 -26.91 -8.64 7.62
C LYS A 130 -28.01 -9.64 7.99
N HIS A 131 -28.27 -10.64 7.13
CA HIS A 131 -29.30 -11.67 7.34
C HIS A 131 -28.71 -13.00 7.84
N GLY A 132 -27.48 -13.00 8.37
CA GLY A 132 -26.85 -14.20 8.95
C GLY A 132 -26.40 -15.25 7.94
N GLN A 133 -26.39 -14.94 6.65
CA GLN A 133 -26.01 -15.86 5.56
C GLN A 133 -24.52 -15.76 5.23
N PHE A 134 -23.66 -15.80 6.25
CA PHE A 134 -22.21 -15.64 6.09
C PHE A 134 -21.57 -16.67 5.15
N PRO A 135 -21.86 -17.99 5.22
CA PRO A 135 -21.23 -18.96 4.32
C PRO A 135 -21.49 -18.66 2.84
N SER A 136 -22.69 -18.22 2.49
CA SER A 136 -23.04 -17.81 1.12
C SER A 136 -22.29 -16.55 0.72
N ALA A 137 -22.28 -15.52 1.59
CA ALA A 137 -21.56 -14.27 1.35
C ALA A 137 -20.06 -14.53 1.15
N TYR A 138 -19.44 -15.37 1.98
CA TYR A 138 -18.03 -15.73 1.89
C TYR A 138 -17.73 -16.48 0.60
N ALA A 139 -18.51 -17.49 0.23
CA ALA A 139 -18.32 -18.23 -1.02
C ALA A 139 -18.42 -17.31 -2.26
N ARG A 140 -19.37 -16.37 -2.26
CA ARG A 140 -19.54 -15.40 -3.35
C ARG A 140 -18.41 -14.38 -3.38
N TRP A 141 -17.94 -13.91 -2.23
CA TRP A 141 -16.75 -13.08 -2.15
C TRP A 141 -15.51 -13.79 -2.69
N GLN A 142 -15.28 -15.05 -2.30
CA GLN A 142 -14.19 -15.88 -2.82
C GLN A 142 -14.26 -16.05 -4.35
N GLN A 143 -15.47 -16.15 -4.91
CA GLN A 143 -15.66 -16.14 -6.37
C GLN A 143 -15.38 -14.75 -6.99
N LEU A 144 -15.73 -13.66 -6.32
CA LEU A 144 -15.54 -12.30 -6.81
C LEU A 144 -14.08 -11.86 -6.79
N ARG A 145 -13.32 -12.14 -5.71
CA ARG A 145 -11.90 -11.76 -5.59
C ARG A 145 -11.02 -12.34 -6.70
N ASN A 146 -11.32 -13.56 -7.13
CA ASN A 146 -10.59 -14.25 -8.21
C ASN A 146 -10.97 -13.74 -9.61
N GLN A 147 -11.98 -12.87 -9.73
CA GLN A 147 -12.63 -12.49 -10.98
C GLN A 147 -12.44 -11.01 -11.35
N ASN A 148 -11.26 -10.45 -11.08
CA ASN A 148 -10.84 -9.12 -11.54
C ASN A 148 -11.75 -7.96 -11.06
N VAL A 149 -12.20 -7.96 -9.81
CA VAL A 149 -12.77 -6.74 -9.19
C VAL A 149 -11.63 -5.77 -8.89
N GLU A 150 -11.85 -4.47 -9.10
CA GLU A 150 -10.87 -3.44 -8.74
C GLU A 150 -10.84 -3.22 -7.21
N TRP A 151 -9.69 -3.46 -6.58
CA TRP A 151 -9.46 -3.20 -5.17
C TRP A 151 -9.46 -1.68 -4.91
N THR A 152 -10.34 -1.21 -4.03
CA THR A 152 -10.47 0.21 -3.69
C THR A 152 -10.77 0.35 -2.21
N SER A 153 -10.34 1.45 -1.57
CA SER A 153 -10.61 1.72 -0.15
C SER A 153 -12.11 1.80 0.18
N ALA A 154 -12.98 2.01 -0.82
CA ALA A 154 -14.43 1.92 -0.68
C ALA A 154 -14.95 0.52 -0.30
N MET A 155 -14.09 -0.52 -0.34
CA MET A 155 -14.42 -1.88 0.10
C MET A 155 -14.41 -2.06 1.62
N GLU A 156 -13.80 -1.15 2.38
CA GLU A 156 -13.54 -1.30 3.82
C GLU A 156 -14.81 -1.70 4.59
N ASP A 157 -15.89 -0.94 4.41
CA ASP A 157 -17.14 -1.14 5.17
C ASP A 157 -17.75 -2.54 4.98
N VAL A 158 -17.61 -3.09 3.77
CA VAL A 158 -18.18 -4.39 3.40
C VAL A 158 -17.29 -5.52 3.88
N LEU A 159 -15.98 -5.41 3.74
CA LEU A 159 -15.04 -6.40 4.28
C LEU A 159 -15.11 -6.44 5.81
N VAL A 160 -15.23 -5.28 6.47
CA VAL A 160 -15.48 -5.22 7.92
C VAL A 160 -16.82 -5.87 8.26
N GLN A 161 -17.88 -5.62 7.48
CA GLN A 161 -19.17 -6.31 7.69
C GLN A 161 -19.05 -7.82 7.54
N MET A 162 -18.23 -8.30 6.60
CA MET A 162 -17.95 -9.73 6.43
C MET A 162 -17.17 -10.31 7.60
N VAL A 163 -16.17 -9.58 8.13
CA VAL A 163 -15.45 -9.96 9.37
C VAL A 163 -16.41 -10.07 10.54
N VAL A 164 -17.28 -9.07 10.74
CA VAL A 164 -18.32 -9.10 11.79
C VAL A 164 -19.27 -10.29 11.61
N ALA A 165 -19.69 -10.58 10.38
CA ALA A 165 -20.56 -11.72 10.09
C ALA A 165 -19.86 -13.07 10.30
N CYS A 166 -18.56 -13.16 10.01
CA CYS A 166 -17.73 -14.33 10.30
C CYS A 166 -17.73 -14.63 11.80
N ILE A 167 -17.40 -13.62 12.63
CA ILE A 167 -17.37 -13.74 14.10
C ILE A 167 -18.72 -14.22 14.62
N LYS A 168 -19.82 -13.56 14.22
CA LYS A 168 -21.17 -13.91 14.67
C LYS A 168 -21.64 -15.30 14.22
N HIS A 169 -21.25 -15.73 13.02
CA HIS A 169 -21.64 -17.04 12.51
C HIS A 169 -21.01 -18.18 13.31
N HIS A 170 -19.74 -18.02 13.70
CA HIS A 170 -19.00 -19.04 14.45
C HIS A 170 -19.30 -19.03 15.96
N ASP A 171 -19.67 -17.88 16.52
CA ASP A 171 -20.14 -17.79 17.91
C ASP A 171 -21.50 -18.49 18.13
N GLY A 172 -22.39 -18.44 17.14
CA GLY A 172 -23.73 -19.00 17.21
C GLY A 172 -23.86 -20.51 16.91
N GLN A 173 -22.76 -21.21 16.60
CA GLN A 173 -22.81 -22.65 16.29
C GLN A 173 -22.67 -23.50 17.56
N PRO A 174 -23.63 -24.40 17.88
CA PRO A 174 -23.46 -25.35 18.97
C PRO A 174 -22.30 -26.31 18.69
N GLU A 175 -21.47 -26.63 19.71
CA GLU A 175 -20.36 -27.59 19.64
C GLU A 175 -20.72 -28.92 18.92
N LYS A 176 -21.99 -29.32 18.97
CA LYS A 176 -22.53 -30.55 18.36
C LYS A 176 -22.46 -30.60 16.82
N TYR A 177 -22.30 -29.46 16.14
CA TYR A 177 -22.13 -29.39 14.67
C TYR A 177 -20.69 -29.07 14.24
N MET A 178 -19.78 -28.90 15.21
CA MET A 178 -18.36 -28.88 14.91
C MET A 178 -17.94 -30.31 14.58
N VAL A 179 -17.71 -30.57 13.30
CA VAL A 179 -17.01 -31.79 12.88
C VAL A 179 -15.69 -31.82 13.68
N PRO A 180 -15.33 -32.91 14.36
CA PRO A 180 -14.06 -32.99 15.05
C PRO A 180 -12.96 -32.69 14.03
N GLU A 181 -12.35 -31.52 14.17
CA GLU A 181 -11.21 -31.13 13.35
C GLU A 181 -10.13 -32.18 13.65
N SER A 182 -9.69 -32.90 12.62
CA SER A 182 -8.60 -33.87 12.76
C SER A 182 -7.39 -33.17 13.35
N ASP A 183 -6.73 -33.78 14.34
CA ASP A 183 -5.46 -33.30 14.92
C ASP A 183 -4.49 -32.90 13.79
N GLY A 184 -4.45 -31.60 13.46
CA GLY A 184 -3.62 -31.05 12.39
C GLY A 184 -4.33 -30.21 11.30
N SER A 185 -5.66 -30.09 11.25
CA SER A 185 -6.35 -29.16 10.34
C SER A 185 -6.60 -27.80 11.00
N GLU A 186 -6.15 -26.72 10.35
CA GLU A 186 -6.43 -25.33 10.74
C GLU A 186 -7.96 -25.11 10.84
N SER A 187 -8.41 -24.48 11.94
CA SER A 187 -9.85 -24.34 12.15
C SER A 187 -10.51 -23.55 11.03
N HIS A 188 -11.72 -23.95 10.63
CA HIS A 188 -12.41 -23.30 9.50
C HIS A 188 -12.63 -21.79 9.77
N PHE A 189 -12.89 -21.43 11.03
CA PHE A 189 -12.96 -20.04 11.47
C PHE A 189 -11.63 -19.30 11.26
N HIS A 190 -10.51 -19.90 11.69
CA HIS A 190 -9.19 -19.30 11.54
C HIS A 190 -8.84 -19.04 10.08
N ALA A 191 -9.03 -20.02 9.20
CA ALA A 191 -8.75 -19.89 7.78
C ALA A 191 -9.60 -18.79 7.12
N GLN A 192 -10.89 -18.71 7.47
CA GLN A 192 -11.78 -17.65 6.97
C GLN A 192 -11.38 -16.27 7.50
N MET A 193 -10.99 -16.16 8.77
CA MET A 193 -10.55 -14.90 9.33
C MET A 193 -9.21 -14.43 8.77
N ALA A 194 -8.24 -15.33 8.62
CA ALA A 194 -6.96 -15.03 7.98
C ALA A 194 -7.18 -14.52 6.55
N SER A 195 -8.05 -15.17 5.78
CA SER A 195 -8.44 -14.74 4.43
C SER A 195 -9.09 -13.36 4.41
N LEU A 196 -10.08 -13.10 5.29
CA LEU A 196 -10.78 -11.82 5.33
C LEU A 196 -9.89 -10.66 5.83
N LEU A 197 -9.04 -10.88 6.84
CA LEU A 197 -8.09 -9.85 7.29
C LEU A 197 -7.00 -9.59 6.25
N HIS A 198 -6.58 -10.62 5.52
CA HIS A 198 -5.69 -10.47 4.37
C HIS A 198 -6.34 -9.64 3.24
N ASP A 199 -7.61 -9.86 2.95
CA ASP A 199 -8.33 -9.05 1.96
C ASP A 199 -8.53 -7.61 2.48
N LEU A 200 -8.81 -7.44 3.77
CA LEU A 200 -8.98 -6.13 4.41
C LEU A 200 -7.68 -5.30 4.36
N GLN A 201 -6.52 -5.88 4.62
CA GLN A 201 -5.24 -5.14 4.58
C GLN A 201 -4.87 -4.62 3.18
N ILE A 202 -5.32 -5.30 2.10
CA ILE A 202 -5.09 -4.86 0.72
C ILE A 202 -5.91 -3.61 0.43
N VAL A 203 -7.13 -3.55 0.97
CA VAL A 203 -8.07 -2.44 0.82
C VAL A 203 -7.71 -1.26 1.70
N CYS A 204 -7.42 -1.53 2.96
CA CYS A 204 -7.08 -0.55 3.97
C CYS A 204 -6.06 -1.16 4.94
N ARG A 205 -4.86 -0.58 4.98
CA ARG A 205 -3.84 -1.02 5.94
C ARG A 205 -4.25 -0.73 7.39
N GLU A 206 -5.11 0.26 7.61
CA GLU A 206 -5.59 0.66 8.93
C GLU A 206 -7.09 0.95 8.85
N VAL A 207 -7.84 0.50 9.84
CA VAL A 207 -9.31 0.57 9.84
C VAL A 207 -9.77 1.90 10.44
N THR A 208 -10.87 2.45 9.92
CA THR A 208 -11.50 3.65 10.49
C THR A 208 -11.98 3.41 11.93
N PRO A 209 -12.07 4.45 12.79
CA PRO A 209 -12.54 4.27 14.16
C PRO A 209 -13.98 3.71 14.25
N SER A 210 -14.87 4.09 13.32
CA SER A 210 -16.23 3.57 13.24
C SER A 210 -16.27 2.07 12.95
N ASN A 211 -15.43 1.60 12.02
CA ASN A 211 -15.34 0.18 11.69
C ASN A 211 -14.63 -0.62 12.76
N ALA A 212 -13.59 -0.06 13.39
CA ALA A 212 -12.94 -0.66 14.54
C ALA A 212 -13.92 -0.88 15.69
N GLN A 213 -14.82 0.08 15.96
CA GLN A 213 -15.87 -0.05 16.97
C GLN A 213 -16.86 -1.19 16.64
N ARG A 214 -17.22 -1.37 15.35
CA ARG A 214 -18.10 -2.48 14.92
C ARG A 214 -17.44 -3.83 15.16
N VAL A 215 -16.15 -3.97 14.83
CA VAL A 215 -15.38 -5.19 15.06
C VAL A 215 -15.19 -5.45 16.56
N TRP A 216 -14.89 -4.39 17.33
CA TRP A 216 -14.79 -4.45 18.78
C TRP A 216 -16.06 -5.02 19.42
N GLN A 217 -17.23 -4.51 19.03
CA GLN A 217 -18.51 -4.98 19.55
C GLN A 217 -18.75 -6.44 19.19
N ALA A 218 -18.49 -6.83 17.93
CA ALA A 218 -18.68 -8.21 17.49
C ALA A 218 -17.82 -9.21 18.25
N PHE A 219 -16.55 -8.90 18.49
CA PHE A 219 -15.67 -9.74 19.29
C PHE A 219 -16.12 -9.81 20.76
N ARG A 220 -16.57 -8.69 21.34
CA ARG A 220 -17.10 -8.69 22.71
C ARG A 220 -18.39 -9.49 22.86
N ASP A 221 -19.28 -9.40 21.88
CA ASP A 221 -20.51 -10.19 21.86
C ASP A 221 -20.18 -11.69 21.79
N ALA A 222 -19.11 -12.04 21.07
CA ALA A 222 -18.57 -13.41 20.98
C ALA A 222 -17.59 -13.77 22.11
N GLU A 223 -17.69 -13.12 23.28
CA GLU A 223 -16.91 -13.44 24.49
C GLU A 223 -15.37 -13.37 24.34
N TYR A 224 -14.83 -12.67 23.34
CA TYR A 224 -13.39 -12.39 23.29
C TYR A 224 -13.03 -11.31 24.33
N LYS A 225 -11.82 -11.41 24.89
CA LYS A 225 -11.17 -10.30 25.58
C LYS A 225 -10.71 -9.30 24.53
N VAL A 226 -11.20 -8.06 24.60
CA VAL A 226 -10.89 -7.01 23.62
C VAL A 226 -10.32 -5.77 24.30
N GLU A 227 -9.16 -5.31 23.86
CA GLU A 227 -8.47 -4.13 24.38
C GLU A 227 -8.06 -3.18 23.25
N ILE A 228 -8.06 -1.86 23.53
CA ILE A 228 -7.58 -0.82 22.61
C ILE A 228 -6.28 -0.23 23.15
N MET A 229 -5.19 -0.41 22.41
CA MET A 229 -3.87 0.13 22.73
C MET A 229 -3.67 1.51 22.11
N SER A 230 -3.05 2.41 22.89
CA SER A 230 -3.06 3.85 22.61
C SER A 230 -1.88 4.34 21.77
N SER A 231 -0.89 3.50 21.50
CA SER A 231 0.24 3.84 20.63
C SER A 231 1.02 2.63 20.13
N ASP A 232 1.77 2.83 19.04
CA ASP A 232 2.79 1.88 18.58
C ASP A 232 3.92 1.67 19.58
N ALA A 233 4.28 2.70 20.37
CA ALA A 233 5.34 2.59 21.36
C ALA A 233 5.01 1.62 22.52
N GLN A 234 3.72 1.41 22.79
CA GLN A 234 3.26 0.38 23.72
C GLN A 234 3.33 -1.02 23.11
N MET A 235 3.22 -1.12 21.79
CA MET A 235 3.45 -2.37 21.06
C MET A 235 4.97 -2.58 20.95
N ARG A 236 5.53 -3.30 21.92
CA ARG A 236 6.85 -3.96 21.73
C ARG A 236 6.67 -5.02 20.61
N PRO A 237 7.70 -5.79 20.17
CA PRO A 237 7.49 -6.84 19.17
C PRO A 237 6.31 -7.78 19.51
N SER A 238 5.94 -7.83 20.80
CA SER A 238 4.74 -8.48 21.32
C SER A 238 3.66 -7.49 21.76
N CYS A 239 2.40 -7.88 21.53
CA CYS A 239 1.22 -7.17 22.00
C CYS A 239 1.16 -7.16 23.54
N PRO A 240 1.00 -5.99 24.19
CA PRO A 240 0.89 -5.91 25.65
C PRO A 240 -0.41 -6.52 26.22
N SER A 241 -1.47 -6.63 25.42
CA SER A 241 -2.76 -7.21 25.86
C SER A 241 -2.72 -8.73 25.90
N CYS A 242 -2.21 -9.38 24.85
CA CYS A 242 -2.27 -10.84 24.69
C CYS A 242 -0.90 -11.53 24.69
N GLY A 243 0.20 -10.79 24.78
CA GLY A 243 1.57 -11.32 24.79
C GLY A 243 2.10 -11.83 23.45
N HIS A 244 1.26 -11.92 22.41
CA HIS A 244 1.66 -12.49 21.12
C HIS A 244 2.49 -11.52 20.28
N SER A 245 3.49 -12.07 19.58
CA SER A 245 4.32 -11.33 18.65
C SER A 245 3.53 -10.89 17.42
N LEU A 246 3.63 -9.61 17.07
CA LEU A 246 3.05 -9.08 15.85
C LEU A 246 3.90 -9.48 14.64
N LEU A 247 3.23 -9.64 13.50
CA LEU A 247 3.86 -10.07 12.26
C LEU A 247 4.48 -8.89 11.52
N LYS A 248 5.73 -9.08 11.06
CA LYS A 248 6.36 -8.22 10.06
C LYS A 248 6.19 -8.85 8.69
N GLN A 249 5.49 -8.15 7.80
CA GLN A 249 5.40 -8.59 6.41
C GLN A 249 6.74 -8.33 5.71
N GLY A 250 7.30 -9.39 5.12
CA GLY A 250 8.45 -9.30 4.24
C GLY A 250 8.05 -9.30 2.78
N LEU A 251 9.04 -9.49 1.92
CA LEU A 251 8.88 -9.87 0.53
C LEU A 251 9.05 -11.38 0.43
N THR A 252 8.25 -12.05 -0.41
CA THR A 252 8.60 -13.42 -0.84
C THR A 252 9.78 -13.38 -1.81
N GLU A 253 10.42 -14.52 -2.07
CA GLU A 253 11.51 -14.57 -3.05
C GLU A 253 11.01 -14.27 -4.47
N GLU A 254 9.78 -14.68 -4.81
CA GLU A 254 9.15 -14.37 -6.10
C GLU A 254 8.89 -12.86 -6.24
N GLU A 255 8.38 -12.23 -5.19
CA GLU A 255 8.13 -10.79 -5.17
C GLU A 255 9.44 -9.99 -5.22
N ARG A 256 10.47 -10.46 -4.52
CA ARG A 256 11.81 -9.89 -4.57
C ARG A 256 12.40 -9.99 -5.97
N GLU A 257 12.32 -11.15 -6.61
CA GLU A 257 12.76 -11.35 -7.99
C GLU A 257 11.96 -10.46 -8.96
N GLN A 258 10.65 -10.32 -8.76
CA GLN A 258 9.82 -9.41 -9.54
C GLN A 258 10.32 -7.96 -9.44
N MET A 259 10.67 -7.49 -8.23
CA MET A 259 11.24 -6.16 -8.03
C MET A 259 12.62 -6.02 -8.69
N LEU A 260 13.49 -7.03 -8.59
CA LEU A 260 14.81 -7.03 -9.23
C LEU A 260 14.67 -6.93 -10.76
N ILE A 261 13.80 -7.73 -11.36
CA ILE A 261 13.50 -7.69 -12.81
C ILE A 261 12.99 -6.32 -13.21
N ALA A 262 12.06 -5.73 -12.45
CA ALA A 262 11.52 -4.40 -12.73
C ALA A 262 12.61 -3.31 -12.72
N ILE A 263 13.57 -3.40 -11.79
CA ILE A 263 14.72 -2.48 -11.73
C ILE A 263 15.65 -2.73 -12.92
N GLU A 264 16.10 -3.97 -13.12
CA GLU A 264 17.13 -4.37 -14.08
C GLU A 264 16.71 -4.15 -15.55
N THR A 265 15.41 -4.30 -15.85
CA THR A 265 14.87 -4.15 -17.22
C THR A 265 14.55 -2.70 -17.60
N ARG A 266 14.71 -1.75 -16.66
CA ARG A 266 14.49 -0.32 -16.91
C ARG A 266 15.37 0.17 -18.05
N GLN A 267 14.82 1.02 -18.92
CA GLN A 267 15.58 1.61 -20.03
C GLN A 267 16.52 2.72 -19.56
N THR A 268 17.72 2.75 -20.12
CA THR A 268 18.69 3.83 -19.87
C THR A 268 18.33 5.06 -20.73
N LYS A 269 18.66 6.27 -20.27
CA LYS A 269 18.35 7.51 -21.00
C LYS A 269 19.36 7.85 -22.11
N ALA A 270 20.59 7.35 -22.00
CA ALA A 270 21.71 7.78 -22.85
C ALA A 270 22.85 6.74 -22.95
N GLY A 271 22.62 5.47 -22.59
CA GLY A 271 23.64 4.43 -22.59
C GLY A 271 23.78 3.69 -23.93
N ARG A 272 24.92 3.00 -24.13
CA ARG A 272 25.08 2.01 -25.21
C ARG A 272 24.16 0.81 -24.98
N GLU A 273 23.99 0.44 -23.71
CA GLU A 273 23.10 -0.65 -23.30
C GLU A 273 21.66 -0.16 -23.19
N LYS A 274 20.74 -1.03 -23.64
CA LYS A 274 19.31 -0.71 -23.66
C LYS A 274 18.70 -0.70 -22.25
N THR A 275 19.25 -1.49 -21.32
CA THR A 275 18.75 -1.62 -19.96
C THR A 275 19.78 -1.20 -18.92
N VAL A 276 19.33 -0.93 -17.69
CA VAL A 276 20.22 -0.50 -16.59
C VAL A 276 21.06 -1.64 -16.03
N LYS A 277 20.67 -2.91 -16.23
CA LYS A 277 21.33 -4.09 -15.65
C LYS A 277 22.87 -4.10 -15.79
N PRO A 278 23.47 -3.95 -16.98
CA PRO A 278 24.93 -4.04 -17.12
C PRO A 278 25.68 -2.93 -16.37
N TYR A 279 25.00 -1.80 -16.11
CA TYR A 279 25.56 -0.70 -15.34
C TYR A 279 25.44 -0.91 -13.82
N LEU A 280 24.50 -1.76 -13.37
CA LEU A 280 24.31 -2.12 -11.96
C LEU A 280 25.11 -3.37 -11.54
N GLU A 281 25.49 -4.24 -12.48
CA GLU A 281 26.26 -5.46 -12.20
C GLU A 281 27.54 -5.23 -11.38
N PRO A 282 28.42 -4.25 -11.69
CA PRO A 282 29.61 -4.01 -10.88
C PRO A 282 29.28 -3.62 -9.43
N PHE A 283 28.18 -2.91 -9.22
CA PHE A 283 27.69 -2.57 -7.89
C PHE A 283 27.12 -3.78 -7.16
N ARG A 284 26.34 -4.61 -7.86
CA ARG A 284 25.81 -5.88 -7.34
C ARG A 284 26.94 -6.74 -6.80
N ASP A 285 27.95 -6.99 -7.62
CA ASP A 285 29.02 -7.92 -7.30
C ASP A 285 29.83 -7.41 -6.10
N TRP A 286 30.15 -6.11 -6.09
CA TRP A 286 30.82 -5.47 -4.96
C TRP A 286 30.00 -5.56 -3.67
N LEU A 287 28.70 -5.23 -3.73
CA LEU A 287 27.83 -5.22 -2.56
C LEU A 287 27.63 -6.64 -2.00
N MET A 288 27.34 -7.60 -2.88
CA MET A 288 27.06 -8.98 -2.48
C MET A 288 28.31 -9.68 -1.95
N LEU A 289 29.50 -9.40 -2.50
CA LEU A 289 30.75 -9.94 -1.97
C LEU A 289 30.99 -9.45 -0.53
N ARG A 290 30.79 -8.15 -0.27
CA ARG A 290 30.89 -7.58 1.08
C ARG A 290 29.87 -8.22 2.03
N HIS A 291 28.61 -8.34 1.59
CA HIS A 291 27.54 -8.96 2.36
C HIS A 291 27.83 -10.42 2.71
N GLN A 292 28.26 -11.22 1.74
CA GLN A 292 28.56 -12.64 1.93
C GLN A 292 29.71 -12.84 2.92
N ASN A 293 30.79 -12.07 2.80
CA ASN A 293 31.90 -12.13 3.74
C ASN A 293 31.45 -11.78 5.17
N PHE A 294 30.66 -10.70 5.31
CA PHE A 294 30.12 -10.29 6.59
C PHE A 294 29.18 -11.34 7.22
N VAL A 295 28.31 -11.96 6.42
CA VAL A 295 27.44 -13.04 6.91
C VAL A 295 28.30 -14.20 7.40
N LEU A 296 29.30 -14.64 6.63
CA LEU A 296 30.22 -15.72 7.02
C LEU A 296 30.95 -15.42 8.35
N GLU A 297 31.43 -14.19 8.52
CA GLU A 297 32.11 -13.74 9.74
C GLU A 297 31.18 -13.67 10.97
N ASN A 298 29.88 -13.48 10.75
CA ASN A 298 28.89 -13.28 11.81
C ASN A 298 27.90 -14.44 11.98
N LEU A 299 28.17 -15.61 11.39
CA LEU A 299 27.31 -16.80 11.49
C LEU A 299 27.08 -17.27 12.94
N ALA A 300 28.03 -17.04 13.83
CA ALA A 300 27.98 -17.49 15.23
C ALA A 300 27.59 -16.38 16.23
N THR A 301 27.37 -15.16 15.76
CA THR A 301 27.24 -13.97 16.62
C THR A 301 25.76 -13.64 16.86
N GLU A 302 25.11 -14.36 17.77
CA GLU A 302 23.85 -13.88 18.36
C GLU A 302 24.18 -12.89 19.49
N SER A 303 24.18 -11.59 19.17
CA SER A 303 24.32 -10.54 20.18
C SER A 303 23.01 -10.30 20.92
N LYS A 304 23.09 -9.86 22.19
CA LYS A 304 21.94 -9.34 22.95
C LYS A 304 21.27 -8.13 22.26
N ALA A 305 21.97 -7.45 21.35
CA ALA A 305 21.46 -6.33 20.55
C ALA A 305 20.75 -6.76 19.25
N GLY A 306 20.62 -8.06 18.99
CA GLY A 306 20.10 -8.62 17.74
C GLY A 306 21.19 -8.96 16.73
N ARG A 307 20.80 -9.58 15.61
CA ARG A 307 21.72 -9.95 14.54
C ARG A 307 22.22 -8.69 13.81
N PRO A 308 23.54 -8.53 13.61
CA PRO A 308 24.08 -7.46 12.78
C PRO A 308 23.48 -7.43 11.37
N LEU A 309 23.22 -6.23 10.83
CA LEU A 309 22.64 -6.02 9.50
C LEU A 309 23.63 -5.31 8.57
N HIS A 310 23.33 -5.33 7.27
CA HIS A 310 24.05 -4.55 6.26
C HIS A 310 23.28 -3.27 5.92
N TYR A 311 23.84 -2.13 6.30
CA TYR A 311 23.31 -0.81 5.98
C TYR A 311 23.91 -0.25 4.70
N VAL A 312 23.04 0.25 3.82
CA VAL A 312 23.43 1.03 2.66
C VAL A 312 23.05 2.48 2.86
N LEU A 313 24.03 3.37 2.82
CA LEU A 313 23.85 4.81 3.04
C LEU A 313 23.65 5.52 1.70
N ASP A 314 22.51 6.20 1.56
CA ASP A 314 22.26 7.13 0.47
C ASP A 314 23.06 8.42 0.73
N GLY A 315 24.32 8.41 0.30
CA GLY A 315 25.30 9.45 0.63
C GLY A 315 24.80 10.87 0.32
N PRO A 316 24.29 11.16 -0.89
CA PRO A 316 23.69 12.46 -1.19
C PRO A 316 22.56 12.85 -0.28
N ASN A 317 21.62 11.95 0.01
CA ASN A 317 20.47 12.30 0.84
C ASN A 317 20.90 12.68 2.27
N ILE A 318 21.80 11.88 2.86
CA ILE A 318 22.35 12.12 4.20
C ILE A 318 23.17 13.41 4.24
N ALA A 319 24.05 13.62 3.25
CA ALA A 319 24.91 14.79 3.17
C ALA A 319 24.16 16.11 3.03
N TYR A 320 22.91 16.09 2.56
CA TYR A 320 22.05 17.28 2.44
C TYR A 320 21.01 17.42 3.55
N VAL A 321 21.03 16.57 4.59
CA VAL A 321 20.13 16.72 5.75
C VAL A 321 20.35 18.09 6.40
N ASN A 322 19.26 18.84 6.54
CA ASN A 322 19.24 20.23 7.04
C ASN A 322 20.10 21.23 6.21
N GLN A 323 20.48 20.91 4.96
CA GLN A 323 21.35 21.78 4.13
C GLN A 323 20.58 22.57 3.05
N ASN A 324 19.25 22.59 3.07
CA ASN A 324 18.45 23.31 2.07
C ASN A 324 18.25 24.80 2.40
N PHE A 325 19.33 25.49 2.77
CA PHE A 325 19.39 26.94 2.99
C PHE A 325 20.45 27.58 2.08
N ASP A 326 20.51 28.92 1.99
CA ASP A 326 21.30 29.60 0.96
C ASP A 326 22.81 29.32 1.04
N ASP A 327 23.34 29.12 2.25
CA ASP A 327 24.75 28.76 2.51
C ASP A 327 24.97 27.27 2.82
N GLY A 328 23.93 26.43 2.61
CA GLY A 328 24.03 24.99 2.84
C GLY A 328 25.00 24.33 1.87
N THR A 329 25.43 23.10 2.16
CA THR A 329 26.37 22.41 1.25
C THR A 329 26.28 20.89 1.37
N TYR A 330 27.08 20.18 0.57
CA TYR A 330 27.23 18.73 0.71
C TYR A 330 28.14 18.44 1.92
N ARG A 331 27.59 17.82 2.96
CA ARG A 331 28.28 17.47 4.21
C ARG A 331 28.68 15.99 4.22
N ILE A 332 29.91 15.67 3.82
CA ILE A 332 30.38 14.28 3.84
C ILE A 332 30.61 13.77 5.28
N ASP A 333 30.90 14.67 6.21
CA ASP A 333 31.01 14.39 7.63
C ASP A 333 29.69 13.90 8.23
N HIS A 334 28.54 14.33 7.71
CA HIS A 334 27.23 13.77 8.07
C HIS A 334 27.15 12.28 7.72
N VAL A 335 27.57 11.92 6.50
CA VAL A 335 27.57 10.53 6.04
C VAL A 335 28.53 9.69 6.87
N ASP A 336 29.70 10.26 7.20
CA ASP A 336 30.71 9.57 7.99
C ASP A 336 30.27 9.31 9.41
N ALA A 337 29.63 10.28 10.06
CA ALA A 337 29.14 10.14 11.41
C ALA A 337 28.11 9.00 11.51
N VAL A 338 27.19 8.90 10.53
CA VAL A 338 26.23 7.79 10.44
C VAL A 338 26.93 6.45 10.21
N ALA A 339 27.92 6.41 9.32
CA ALA A 339 28.67 5.18 9.04
C ALA A 339 29.35 4.66 10.31
N ARG A 340 30.04 5.54 11.05
CA ARG A 340 30.72 5.18 12.29
C ARG A 340 29.76 4.71 13.37
N GLU A 341 28.65 5.43 13.59
CA GLU A 341 27.65 5.03 14.59
C GLU A 341 27.12 3.61 14.33
N LEU A 342 26.86 3.26 13.06
CA LEU A 342 26.42 1.92 12.67
C LEU A 342 27.54 0.87 12.79
N GLN A 343 28.77 1.20 12.39
CA GLN A 343 29.93 0.31 12.52
C GLN A 343 30.24 0.02 14.00
N GLU A 344 30.13 1.01 14.89
CA GLU A 344 30.30 0.87 16.34
C GLU A 344 29.25 -0.07 16.97
N GLN A 345 28.06 -0.15 16.38
CA GLN A 345 27.01 -1.12 16.72
C GLN A 345 27.26 -2.52 16.13
N GLY A 346 28.35 -2.71 15.39
CA GLY A 346 28.75 -3.97 14.76
C GLY A 346 28.09 -4.23 13.40
N HIS A 347 27.43 -3.24 12.80
CA HIS A 347 26.79 -3.38 11.49
C HIS A 347 27.78 -3.23 10.33
N LEU A 348 27.51 -3.90 9.21
CA LEU A 348 28.23 -3.66 7.96
C LEU A 348 27.67 -2.40 7.30
N VAL A 349 28.56 -1.52 6.82
CA VAL A 349 28.19 -0.30 6.11
C VAL A 349 28.73 -0.32 4.68
N SER A 350 27.88 0.09 3.73
CA SER A 350 28.20 0.41 2.35
C SER A 350 27.60 1.77 1.99
N ILE A 351 28.32 2.62 1.26
CA ILE A 351 27.90 3.98 0.94
C ILE A 351 27.80 4.11 -0.58
N THR A 352 26.63 4.52 -1.08
CA THR A 352 26.46 4.84 -2.51
C THR A 352 26.64 6.34 -2.70
N VAL A 353 27.59 6.76 -3.53
CA VAL A 353 27.87 8.17 -3.80
C VAL A 353 28.10 8.41 -5.29
N PRO A 354 27.41 9.37 -5.94
CA PRO A 354 27.76 9.84 -7.28
C PRO A 354 29.22 10.24 -7.40
N SER A 355 29.90 9.77 -8.45
CA SER A 355 31.33 10.04 -8.67
C SER A 355 31.69 11.53 -8.63
N VAL A 356 30.76 12.41 -9.02
CA VAL A 356 30.94 13.87 -8.96
C VAL A 356 31.23 14.41 -7.56
N TYR A 357 30.71 13.79 -6.50
CA TYR A 357 30.97 14.20 -5.12
C TYR A 357 32.30 13.65 -4.58
N LEU A 358 32.91 12.69 -5.29
CA LEU A 358 34.23 12.14 -5.00
C LEU A 358 35.36 12.91 -5.68
N ASN A 359 35.06 14.01 -6.37
CA ASN A 359 36.05 14.92 -6.93
C ASN A 359 36.49 15.99 -5.92
N GLU A 360 37.71 16.51 -6.06
CA GLU A 360 38.23 17.62 -5.22
C GLU A 360 37.36 18.87 -5.34
N LYS A 361 36.83 19.13 -6.53
CA LYS A 361 35.88 20.21 -6.80
C LYS A 361 34.58 19.64 -7.36
N PHE A 362 33.46 20.04 -6.78
CA PHE A 362 32.15 19.52 -7.16
C PHE A 362 31.05 20.57 -7.10
N VAL A 363 29.94 20.30 -7.80
CA VAL A 363 28.78 21.19 -7.86
C VAL A 363 27.85 20.93 -6.67
N VAL A 364 27.50 21.99 -5.96
CA VAL A 364 26.61 21.94 -4.81
C VAL A 364 25.14 21.94 -5.26
N ARG A 365 24.36 20.96 -4.78
CA ARG A 365 22.99 20.65 -5.22
C ARG A 365 21.88 21.09 -4.25
N ILE A 366 22.06 22.18 -3.50
CA ILE A 366 21.02 22.79 -2.64
C ILE A 366 19.74 23.11 -3.43
N ARG A 367 18.57 22.95 -2.83
CA ARG A 367 17.26 23.19 -3.45
C ARG A 367 16.54 24.46 -2.95
N THR A 368 17.20 25.62 -2.86
CA THR A 368 16.52 26.90 -2.57
C THR A 368 15.91 27.56 -3.82
N LYS A 369 15.00 28.53 -3.63
CA LYS A 369 14.41 29.30 -4.74
C LYS A 369 15.48 30.04 -5.54
N LYS A 370 16.46 30.63 -4.84
CA LYS A 370 17.58 31.39 -5.41
C LYS A 370 18.49 30.51 -6.26
N THR A 371 18.90 29.35 -5.73
CA THR A 371 19.77 28.44 -6.49
C THR A 371 19.06 27.81 -7.69
N LYS A 372 17.76 27.51 -7.59
CA LYS A 372 16.96 27.03 -8.73
C LYS A 372 16.88 28.09 -9.85
N ALA A 373 16.67 29.36 -9.53
CA ALA A 373 16.67 30.44 -10.51
C ALA A 373 18.05 30.62 -11.17
N GLY A 374 19.12 30.57 -10.38
CA GLY A 374 20.50 30.62 -10.89
C GLY A 374 20.85 29.48 -11.85
N ARG A 375 20.45 28.24 -11.53
CA ARG A 375 20.68 27.07 -12.41
C ARG A 375 19.98 27.19 -13.77
N ARG A 376 18.77 27.75 -13.80
CA ARG A 376 18.06 28.05 -15.07
C ARG A 376 18.82 29.05 -15.95
N GLN A 377 19.66 29.88 -15.33
CA GLN A 377 20.55 30.82 -16.01
C GLN A 377 21.97 30.26 -16.22
N GLY A 378 22.19 28.95 -16.00
CA GLY A 378 23.49 28.31 -16.15
C GLY A 378 24.50 28.59 -15.03
N LYS A 379 24.08 29.22 -13.93
CA LYS A 379 24.95 29.50 -12.77
C LYS A 379 24.94 28.31 -11.81
N TYR A 380 26.11 27.75 -11.57
CA TYR A 380 26.33 26.63 -10.64
C TYR A 380 27.25 27.08 -9.51
N ILE A 381 26.90 26.68 -8.28
CA ILE A 381 27.74 26.87 -7.10
C ILE A 381 28.66 25.66 -7.01
N THR A 382 29.96 25.88 -6.95
CA THR A 382 30.96 24.82 -6.76
C THR A 382 31.65 24.98 -5.41
N ARG A 383 32.05 23.86 -4.82
CA ARG A 383 32.84 23.82 -3.58
C ARG A 383 34.09 22.97 -3.81
N GLU A 384 35.18 23.39 -3.17
CA GLU A 384 36.40 22.61 -3.06
C GLU A 384 36.41 21.87 -1.73
N ARG A 385 36.90 20.65 -1.76
CA ARG A 385 36.96 19.75 -0.61
C ARG A 385 37.97 20.25 0.41
N THR A 386 37.64 20.13 1.69
CA THR A 386 38.54 20.46 2.79
C THR A 386 39.52 19.30 3.10
N PRO A 387 40.66 19.56 3.77
CA PRO A 387 41.59 18.50 4.17
C PRO A 387 40.95 17.41 5.05
N ALA A 388 40.03 17.79 5.94
CA ALA A 388 39.31 16.85 6.80
C ALA A 388 38.45 15.88 5.98
N GLU A 389 37.75 16.39 4.97
CA GLU A 389 36.95 15.57 4.06
C GLU A 389 37.81 14.68 3.15
N THR A 390 39.00 15.14 2.76
CA THR A 390 39.97 14.31 2.06
C THR A 390 40.42 13.13 2.92
N ALA A 391 40.65 13.34 4.22
CA ALA A 391 40.98 12.26 5.15
C ALA A 391 39.84 11.25 5.32
N ILE A 392 38.58 11.72 5.36
CA ILE A 392 37.39 10.85 5.39
C ILE A 392 37.35 9.95 4.15
N LEU A 393 37.48 10.53 2.96
CA LEU A 393 37.41 9.75 1.71
C LEU A 393 38.55 8.75 1.56
N LYS A 394 39.76 9.12 1.98
CA LYS A 394 40.90 8.21 1.99
C LYS A 394 40.62 7.00 2.87
N ARG A 395 40.07 7.21 4.08
CA ARG A 395 39.66 6.11 4.96
C ARG A 395 38.55 5.27 4.32
N TRP A 396 37.54 5.89 3.74
CA TRP A 396 36.45 5.14 3.09
C TRP A 396 36.95 4.24 1.96
N GLU A 397 37.96 4.69 1.21
CA GLU A 397 38.65 3.90 0.19
C GLU A 397 39.45 2.75 0.81
N GLU A 398 40.23 3.02 1.87
CA GLU A 398 41.00 2.01 2.61
C GLU A 398 40.11 0.92 3.23
N GLU A 399 38.95 1.28 3.77
CA GLU A 399 37.94 0.35 4.33
C GLU A 399 37.04 -0.30 3.25
N ASN A 400 37.18 0.13 2.00
CA ASN A 400 36.35 -0.30 0.87
C ASN A 400 34.83 -0.13 1.13
N ILE A 401 34.41 0.90 1.87
CA ILE A 401 32.99 1.09 2.24
C ILE A 401 32.20 1.91 1.22
N VAL A 402 32.85 2.61 0.29
CA VAL A 402 32.19 3.51 -0.68
C VAL A 402 32.16 2.91 -2.08
N PHE A 403 31.00 3.01 -2.74
CA PHE A 403 30.85 2.70 -4.15
C PHE A 403 30.59 3.97 -4.96
N SER A 404 31.41 4.18 -6.00
CA SER A 404 31.32 5.32 -6.92
C SER A 404 30.24 5.07 -7.97
N CYS A 405 29.07 5.68 -7.78
CA CYS A 405 27.94 5.57 -8.69
C CYS A 405 28.17 6.41 -9.95
N ARG A 406 28.11 5.75 -11.11
CA ARG A 406 28.14 6.41 -12.41
C ARG A 406 26.77 7.01 -12.75
N THR A 407 26.66 8.33 -12.63
CA THR A 407 25.40 9.07 -12.86
C THR A 407 25.31 9.74 -14.24
N ASP A 408 26.22 9.42 -15.14
CA ASP A 408 26.22 9.89 -16.53
C ASP A 408 25.08 9.27 -17.36
N PHE A 409 24.63 8.07 -17.00
CA PHE A 409 23.55 7.36 -17.71
C PHE A 409 22.42 6.85 -16.80
N LEU A 410 22.61 6.89 -15.48
CA LEU A 410 21.70 6.38 -14.47
C LEU A 410 21.38 7.42 -13.39
N SER A 411 20.22 7.26 -12.75
CA SER A 411 19.93 7.93 -11.49
C SER A 411 20.74 7.27 -10.39
N ASP A 412 21.29 8.07 -9.47
CA ASP A 412 21.88 7.59 -8.22
C ASP A 412 20.87 6.83 -7.36
N ASP A 413 19.60 7.21 -7.43
CA ASP A 413 18.50 6.52 -6.73
C ASP A 413 18.41 5.02 -7.02
N LEU A 414 18.84 4.58 -8.21
CA LEU A 414 18.76 3.16 -8.59
C LEU A 414 19.71 2.29 -7.76
N PHE A 415 20.83 2.84 -7.28
CA PHE A 415 21.84 2.05 -6.57
C PHE A 415 21.36 1.66 -5.17
N TRP A 416 20.91 2.63 -4.37
CA TRP A 416 20.39 2.31 -3.04
C TRP A 416 19.06 1.54 -3.11
N LEU A 417 18.22 1.79 -4.13
CA LEU A 417 17.00 1.02 -4.36
C LEU A 417 17.35 -0.44 -4.68
N TYR A 418 18.27 -0.68 -5.62
CA TYR A 418 18.68 -2.03 -5.98
C TYR A 418 19.31 -2.78 -4.81
N ALA A 419 20.16 -2.11 -4.03
CA ALA A 419 20.77 -2.67 -2.83
C ALA A 419 19.73 -3.13 -1.79
N SER A 420 18.70 -2.31 -1.54
CA SER A 420 17.66 -2.65 -0.58
C SER A 420 16.89 -3.93 -0.95
N VAL A 421 16.68 -4.17 -2.25
CA VAL A 421 16.00 -5.36 -2.75
C VAL A 421 16.94 -6.57 -2.73
N LEU A 422 18.21 -6.37 -3.11
CA LEU A 422 19.23 -7.43 -3.06
C LEU A 422 19.41 -7.97 -1.64
N LEU A 423 19.54 -7.10 -0.64
CA LEU A 423 19.80 -7.50 0.75
C LEU A 423 18.55 -7.97 1.51
N GLY A 424 17.36 -7.55 1.08
CA GLY A 424 16.08 -8.01 1.63
C GLY A 424 15.99 -7.82 3.15
N ARG A 425 15.72 -8.91 3.89
CA ARG A 425 15.57 -8.87 5.36
C ARG A 425 16.87 -8.55 6.10
N GLU A 426 18.01 -8.87 5.49
CA GLU A 426 19.34 -8.70 6.08
C GLU A 426 19.92 -7.30 5.86
N GLY A 427 19.27 -6.49 5.03
CA GLY A 427 19.70 -5.14 4.70
C GLY A 427 18.79 -4.03 5.19
N ARG A 428 19.35 -2.84 5.36
CA ARG A 428 18.62 -1.59 5.56
C ARG A 428 19.21 -0.49 4.69
N VAL A 429 18.40 0.50 4.32
CA VAL A 429 18.86 1.69 3.60
C VAL A 429 18.57 2.92 4.43
N VAL A 430 19.59 3.75 4.65
CA VAL A 430 19.43 5.04 5.35
C VAL A 430 19.20 6.12 4.30
N THR A 431 17.97 6.61 4.22
CA THR A 431 17.57 7.72 3.33
C THR A 431 16.29 8.37 3.84
N ASN A 432 16.22 9.70 3.78
CA ASN A 432 14.98 10.44 3.95
C ASN A 432 14.20 10.60 2.64
N ASP A 433 14.74 10.14 1.50
CA ASP A 433 13.99 10.18 0.25
C ASP A 433 12.77 9.26 0.36
N GLN A 434 11.61 9.89 0.36
CA GLN A 434 10.36 9.16 0.46
C GLN A 434 10.06 8.43 -0.84
N GLY A 435 10.61 8.92 -1.97
CA GLY A 435 10.63 8.29 -3.28
C GLY A 435 9.27 7.89 -3.84
N ARG A 436 8.13 8.15 -3.20
CA ARG A 436 6.87 7.38 -3.46
C ARG A 436 6.41 7.44 -4.92
N ASP A 437 6.22 8.64 -5.46
CA ASP A 437 5.81 8.81 -6.86
C ASP A 437 6.94 8.51 -7.85
N HIS A 438 8.18 8.83 -7.49
CA HIS A 438 9.33 8.59 -8.35
C HIS A 438 9.68 7.10 -8.44
N MET A 439 9.64 6.35 -7.34
CA MET A 439 9.89 4.91 -7.23
C MET A 439 8.76 4.10 -7.84
N PHE A 440 7.49 4.44 -7.59
CA PHE A 440 6.37 3.79 -8.27
C PHE A 440 6.44 4.04 -9.79
N ALA A 441 6.68 5.29 -10.20
CA ALA A 441 6.94 5.60 -11.60
C ALA A 441 8.19 4.88 -12.11
N MET A 442 9.21 4.72 -11.27
CA MET A 442 10.49 4.14 -11.66
C MET A 442 10.39 2.63 -11.90
N LEU A 443 9.75 1.91 -10.98
CA LEU A 443 9.55 0.48 -11.02
C LEU A 443 8.52 0.06 -12.08
N ASN A 444 7.52 0.90 -12.35
CA ASN A 444 6.49 0.63 -13.35
C ASN A 444 6.74 1.30 -14.71
N GLY A 445 7.94 1.85 -14.93
CA GLY A 445 8.36 2.41 -16.22
C GLY A 445 7.64 3.69 -16.65
N TYR A 446 6.95 4.38 -15.74
CA TYR A 446 6.31 5.66 -16.03
C TYR A 446 7.34 6.80 -16.03
N THR A 447 7.34 7.62 -17.08
CA THR A 447 7.98 8.94 -17.01
C THR A 447 7.06 9.89 -16.23
N SER A 448 7.64 10.66 -15.31
CA SER A 448 6.97 11.56 -14.33
C SER A 448 6.03 12.63 -14.93
N THR A 449 5.72 12.62 -16.23
CA THR A 449 5.06 13.72 -16.94
C THR A 449 3.89 13.31 -17.85
N SER A 450 3.46 12.05 -17.92
CA SER A 450 2.33 11.69 -18.80
C SER A 450 1.38 10.66 -18.20
N ALA A 451 0.31 11.16 -17.56
CA ALA A 451 -0.86 10.38 -17.15
C ALA A 451 -1.58 9.68 -18.34
N THR A 452 -1.25 10.08 -19.57
CA THR A 452 -1.86 9.60 -20.82
C THR A 452 -1.28 8.30 -21.38
N LYS A 453 -0.17 7.78 -20.83
CA LYS A 453 0.46 6.49 -21.26
C LYS A 453 0.28 5.35 -20.25
N ARG A 454 -0.87 5.28 -19.58
CA ARG A 454 -1.23 4.14 -18.70
C ARG A 454 -1.55 2.83 -19.44
N LYS A 455 -1.37 2.76 -20.77
CA LYS A 455 -2.18 1.87 -21.61
C LYS A 455 -1.64 0.48 -21.97
N ASP A 456 -0.39 0.09 -21.71
CA ASP A 456 0.14 -1.13 -22.35
C ASP A 456 0.85 -2.19 -21.50
N ASN A 457 0.98 -2.07 -20.17
CA ASN A 457 1.60 -3.14 -19.35
C ASN A 457 0.77 -3.47 -18.11
N SER A 458 -0.29 -4.27 -18.27
CA SER A 458 -1.18 -4.68 -17.18
C SER A 458 -0.79 -6.00 -16.50
N THR A 459 0.31 -6.65 -16.90
CA THR A 459 0.74 -7.96 -16.35
C THR A 459 2.08 -7.94 -15.60
N SER A 460 2.84 -6.83 -15.63
CA SER A 460 4.18 -6.72 -15.02
C SER A 460 4.36 -5.55 -14.04
N ALA A 461 3.30 -4.79 -13.76
CA ALA A 461 3.38 -3.68 -12.83
C ALA A 461 3.56 -4.17 -11.39
N ILE A 462 4.56 -3.66 -10.69
CA ILE A 462 4.79 -3.84 -9.26
C ILE A 462 3.60 -3.23 -8.50
N PRO A 463 2.86 -4.05 -7.71
CA PRO A 463 1.74 -3.56 -6.91
C PRO A 463 2.20 -2.54 -5.86
N MET A 464 1.34 -1.57 -5.55
CA MET A 464 1.66 -0.57 -4.54
C MET A 464 1.86 -1.19 -3.14
N ASP A 465 1.08 -2.22 -2.80
CA ASP A 465 1.27 -2.98 -1.56
C ASP A 465 2.70 -3.53 -1.44
N LEU A 466 3.25 -4.08 -2.53
CA LEU A 466 4.60 -4.63 -2.55
C LEU A 466 5.65 -3.56 -2.26
N ILE A 467 5.50 -2.36 -2.85
CA ILE A 467 6.39 -1.22 -2.58
C ILE A 467 6.28 -0.77 -1.12
N ILE A 468 5.06 -0.73 -0.56
CA ILE A 468 4.86 -0.33 0.84
C ILE A 468 5.53 -1.33 1.78
N ARG A 469 5.33 -2.64 1.58
CA ARG A 469 5.96 -3.70 2.38
C ARG A 469 7.49 -3.66 2.29
N TRP A 470 8.04 -3.51 1.08
CA TRP A 470 9.48 -3.35 0.87
C TRP A 470 10.03 -2.14 1.64
N LYS A 471 9.36 -1.00 1.57
CA LYS A 471 9.78 0.22 2.27
C LYS A 471 9.71 0.06 3.78
N GLU A 472 8.61 -0.49 4.30
CA GLU A 472 8.46 -0.78 5.72
C GLU A 472 9.47 -1.83 6.22
N LEU A 473 10.04 -2.65 5.34
CA LEU A 473 11.07 -3.62 5.69
C LEU A 473 12.47 -2.99 5.74
N THR A 474 12.80 -2.09 4.81
CA THR A 474 14.19 -1.73 4.50
C THR A 474 14.58 -0.30 4.87
N ASN A 475 13.66 0.67 4.85
CA ASN A 475 14.00 2.09 4.88
C ASN A 475 14.14 2.63 6.32
N VAL A 476 15.27 3.28 6.61
CA VAL A 476 15.62 3.94 7.86
C VAL A 476 15.72 5.44 7.61
N ASN A 477 14.84 6.23 8.22
CA ASN A 477 14.93 7.68 8.13
C ASN A 477 15.98 8.21 9.13
N ILE A 478 16.44 9.43 8.91
CA ILE A 478 17.46 10.07 9.72
C ILE A 478 17.04 11.47 10.16
N GLU A 479 17.16 11.72 11.47
CA GLU A 479 17.08 13.05 12.07
C GLU A 479 18.47 13.44 12.56
N MET A 480 18.91 14.67 12.25
CA MET A 480 20.16 15.23 12.74
C MET A 480 19.89 16.53 13.46
N GLN A 481 20.47 16.68 14.64
CA GLN A 481 20.53 17.92 15.40
C GLN A 481 21.97 18.42 15.41
N HIS A 482 22.10 19.73 15.25
CA HIS A 482 23.37 20.43 15.19
C HIS A 482 23.47 21.31 16.43
N GLN A 483 24.69 21.52 16.93
CA GLN A 483 24.91 22.37 18.09
C GLN A 483 24.43 23.79 17.82
N ASP A 484 23.83 24.41 18.82
CA ASP A 484 23.58 25.85 18.81
C ASP A 484 24.92 26.58 18.87
N ILE A 485 25.11 27.53 17.97
CA ILE A 485 26.32 28.35 17.91
C ILE A 485 25.91 29.81 18.06
N ASP A 486 26.54 30.50 19.01
CA ASP A 486 26.35 31.94 19.21
C ASP A 486 26.82 32.72 17.97
N ASP A 487 25.99 33.66 17.50
CA ASP A 487 26.26 34.48 16.32
C ASP A 487 27.67 35.10 16.38
N GLY A 488 28.53 34.71 15.44
CA GLY A 488 29.90 35.24 15.27
C GLY A 488 31.04 34.35 15.79
N SER A 489 30.76 33.16 16.32
CA SER A 489 31.79 32.25 16.87
C SER A 489 32.35 31.21 15.88
N LEU A 490 31.74 31.03 14.69
CA LEU A 490 32.29 30.20 13.62
C LEU A 490 33.26 30.99 12.74
N ALA A 491 34.46 30.45 12.53
CA ALA A 491 35.35 30.98 11.52
C ALA A 491 34.75 30.78 10.11
N ALA A 492 35.14 31.63 9.16
CA ALA A 492 34.68 31.52 7.77
C ALA A 492 35.07 30.14 7.19
N GLY A 493 34.07 29.31 6.92
CA GLY A 493 34.25 27.96 6.37
C GLY A 493 34.24 26.82 7.39
N GLU A 494 34.12 27.12 8.69
CA GLU A 494 33.83 26.09 9.70
C GLU A 494 32.38 25.65 9.62
N MET A 495 32.16 24.36 9.85
CA MET A 495 30.86 23.72 9.77
C MET A 495 30.32 23.43 11.15
N ILE A 496 29.02 23.68 11.36
CA ILE A 496 28.34 23.39 12.64
C ILE A 496 28.48 21.90 12.95
N PRO A 497 29.04 21.52 14.12
CA PRO A 497 29.16 20.12 14.52
C PRO A 497 27.79 19.46 14.70
N ILE A 498 27.75 18.15 14.48
CA ILE A 498 26.58 17.31 14.75
C ILE A 498 26.53 17.07 16.26
N GLU A 499 25.40 17.38 16.90
CA GLU A 499 25.16 17.10 18.31
C GLU A 499 24.55 15.72 18.51
N GLN A 500 23.53 15.39 17.72
CA GLN A 500 22.81 14.14 17.83
C GLN A 500 22.39 13.62 16.46
N ILE A 501 22.58 12.32 16.26
CA ILE A 501 22.01 11.56 15.15
C ILE A 501 20.95 10.64 15.74
N LYS A 502 19.80 10.57 15.06
CA LYS A 502 18.75 9.63 15.42
C LYS A 502 18.28 8.89 14.18
N LEU A 503 18.53 7.59 14.18
CA LEU A 503 18.07 6.66 13.16
C LEU A 503 16.67 6.16 13.51
N LEU A 504 15.71 6.43 12.62
CA LEU A 504 14.33 6.00 12.76
C LEU A 504 14.13 4.70 11.99
N HIS A 505 14.39 3.59 12.67
CA HIS A 505 14.21 2.25 12.11
C HIS A 505 12.73 1.94 11.82
N PRO A 506 12.45 1.10 10.81
CA PRO A 506 11.10 0.62 10.61
C PRO A 506 10.58 -0.14 11.84
N LEU A 507 9.27 -0.07 12.07
CA LEU A 507 8.62 -0.82 13.15
C LEU A 507 8.92 -2.32 13.03
N PRO A 508 9.09 -3.04 14.15
CA PRO A 508 9.39 -4.48 14.14
C PRO A 508 8.20 -5.33 13.66
N PHE A 509 7.07 -4.72 13.34
CA PHE A 509 5.85 -5.33 12.80
C PHE A 509 5.28 -4.49 11.65
N SER A 510 4.33 -5.05 10.92
CA SER A 510 3.56 -4.34 9.91
C SER A 510 2.25 -3.85 10.52
N ARG A 511 1.93 -2.57 10.32
CA ARG A 511 0.64 -1.98 10.72
C ARG A 511 -0.42 -2.35 9.70
N VAL A 512 -0.89 -3.59 9.80
CA VAL A 512 -1.99 -4.16 9.00
C VAL A 512 -2.87 -5.06 9.88
N PRO A 513 -4.17 -5.23 9.53
CA PRO A 513 -4.99 -6.30 10.09
C PRO A 513 -4.28 -7.65 9.98
N GLN A 514 -4.17 -8.36 11.09
CA GLN A 514 -3.39 -9.60 11.16
C GLN A 514 -3.99 -10.60 12.14
N VAL A 515 -3.85 -11.87 11.79
CA VAL A 515 -4.07 -13.02 12.68
C VAL A 515 -2.69 -13.46 13.14
N THR A 516 -2.41 -13.40 14.45
CA THR A 516 -1.07 -13.70 15.00
C THR A 516 -0.97 -15.12 15.56
N ALA A 517 -2.10 -15.71 15.94
CA ALA A 517 -2.25 -17.08 16.41
C ALA A 517 -3.74 -17.48 16.32
N PRO A 518 -4.11 -18.76 16.47
CA PRO A 518 -5.51 -19.17 16.65
C PRO A 518 -6.21 -18.31 17.70
N ASP A 519 -7.38 -17.76 17.37
CA ASP A 519 -8.12 -16.84 18.23
C ASP A 519 -7.40 -15.56 18.68
N HIS A 520 -6.30 -15.15 18.04
CA HIS A 520 -5.59 -13.90 18.33
C HIS A 520 -5.59 -12.96 17.12
N PHE A 521 -6.30 -11.84 17.24
CA PHE A 521 -6.50 -10.87 16.17
C PHE A 521 -6.00 -9.47 16.57
N HIS A 522 -5.30 -8.82 15.63
CA HIS A 522 -4.79 -7.47 15.82
C HIS A 522 -5.18 -6.59 14.63
N ILE A 523 -5.88 -5.49 14.90
CA ILE A 523 -6.40 -4.57 13.88
C ILE A 523 -5.91 -3.15 14.20
N PRO A 524 -5.02 -2.56 13.37
CA PRO A 524 -4.58 -1.20 13.57
C PRO A 524 -5.70 -0.21 13.20
N ILE A 525 -5.77 0.88 13.96
CA ILE A 525 -6.79 1.92 13.82
C ILE A 525 -6.10 3.26 13.54
N ALA A 526 -6.63 4.00 12.58
CA ALA A 526 -6.23 5.38 12.28
C ALA A 526 -7.44 6.33 12.20
N GLU A 527 -7.33 7.50 12.85
CA GLU A 527 -8.35 8.57 12.77
C GLU A 527 -8.56 9.10 11.34
N HIS A 528 -7.54 8.96 10.49
CA HIS A 528 -7.59 9.34 9.08
C HIS A 528 -7.25 8.14 8.18
N ALA A 529 -7.91 7.01 8.41
CA ALA A 529 -7.91 5.91 7.45
C ALA A 529 -8.22 6.49 6.06
N ASN A 530 -7.33 6.22 5.10
CA ASN A 530 -7.36 6.68 3.70
C ASN A 530 -6.91 8.13 3.41
N GLN A 531 -6.68 9.04 4.37
CA GLN A 531 -6.02 10.33 4.03
C GLN A 531 -4.52 10.18 3.79
N ASN A 532 -3.91 9.14 4.39
CA ASN A 532 -2.52 8.78 4.16
C ASN A 532 -2.30 8.02 2.83
N GLU A 533 -3.36 7.75 2.06
CA GLU A 533 -3.28 7.13 0.72
C GLU A 533 -3.03 8.15 -0.39
N HIS A 534 -3.15 9.46 -0.12
CA HIS A 534 -2.78 10.45 -1.12
C HIS A 534 -1.24 10.57 -1.19
N PRO A 535 -0.61 10.28 -2.35
CA PRO A 535 0.84 10.07 -2.49
C PRO A 535 1.75 11.25 -2.08
N ASN A 536 1.19 12.45 -1.90
CA ASN A 536 1.92 13.71 -1.73
C ASN A 536 1.89 14.30 -0.32
N GLN A 537 1.34 13.61 0.69
CA GLN A 537 1.29 14.17 2.04
C GLN A 537 2.52 13.75 2.87
N ASN A 538 3.23 14.76 3.37
CA ASN A 538 4.19 14.60 4.46
C ASN A 538 3.47 13.90 5.61
N SER A 539 3.92 12.71 6.01
CA SER A 539 3.44 12.11 7.24
C SER A 539 4.18 12.80 8.39
N PRO A 540 3.57 13.72 9.17
CA PRO A 540 4.09 14.00 10.50
C PRO A 540 4.16 12.68 11.30
N PRO A 541 4.91 12.61 12.41
CA PRO A 541 4.81 11.48 13.33
C PRO A 541 3.34 11.16 13.55
N ARG A 542 2.95 9.89 13.32
CA ARG A 542 1.55 9.47 13.26
C ARG A 542 0.88 9.78 14.61
N LYS A 543 0.27 10.95 14.73
CA LYS A 543 -0.44 11.35 15.94
C LYS A 543 -1.69 10.48 16.00
N HIS A 544 -1.89 9.80 17.14
CA HIS A 544 -3.08 8.99 17.45
C HIS A 544 -3.21 7.65 16.71
N THR A 545 -2.12 6.88 16.58
CA THR A 545 -2.21 5.47 16.16
C THR A 545 -2.70 4.58 17.29
N LYS A 546 -3.67 3.72 17.01
CA LYS A 546 -4.20 2.75 17.97
C LYS A 546 -4.18 1.34 17.40
N TRP A 547 -4.36 0.35 18.26
CA TRP A 547 -4.55 -1.06 17.90
C TRP A 547 -5.73 -1.63 18.67
N LEU A 548 -6.55 -2.43 18.00
CA LEU A 548 -7.51 -3.32 18.62
C LEU A 548 -6.85 -4.70 18.72
N CYS A 549 -6.75 -5.23 19.94
CA CYS A 549 -6.41 -6.62 20.20
C CYS A 549 -7.68 -7.35 20.62
N ALA A 550 -8.01 -8.46 19.97
CA ALA A 550 -9.08 -9.37 20.37
C ALA A 550 -8.51 -10.77 20.52
N HIS A 551 -8.71 -11.38 21.69
CA HIS A 551 -8.26 -12.75 21.92
C HIS A 551 -9.14 -13.54 22.90
N ARG A 552 -9.15 -14.88 22.77
CA ARG A 552 -9.64 -15.79 23.81
C ARG A 552 -8.45 -16.31 24.61
N THR A 553 -8.61 -16.49 25.92
CA THR A 553 -7.62 -17.23 26.71
C THR A 553 -7.80 -18.70 26.39
N GLU A 554 -6.73 -19.39 26.00
CA GLU A 554 -6.74 -20.84 25.87
C GLU A 554 -7.36 -21.43 27.14
N THR A 555 -8.43 -22.21 26.98
CA THR A 555 -8.89 -23.09 28.05
C THR A 555 -7.74 -24.04 28.31
N ALA A 556 -7.03 -23.83 29.43
CA ALA A 556 -6.06 -24.79 29.92
C ALA A 556 -6.77 -26.14 30.05
N ASN A 557 -6.50 -27.04 29.11
CA ASN A 557 -6.82 -28.45 29.24
C ASN A 557 -5.74 -29.15 30.06
#